data_AF-A0AAN0M2R8-F1
#
_entry.id   AF-A0AAN0M2R8-F1
#
_cell.length_a   1.000
_cell.length_b   1.000
_cell.length_c   1.000
_cell.angle_alpha   90.00
_cell.angle_beta   90.00
_cell.angle_gamma   90.00
#
_symmetry.space_group_name_H-M   'P 1'
#
loop_
_entity.id
_entity.type
_entity.pdbx_description
1 polymer ?
#
loop_
_entity_poly.entity_id
_entity_poly.type
_entity_poly.pdbx_seq_one_letter_code
_entity_poly.pdbx_strand_id
1 'polypeptide(L)'
;MNVSGHIYGPDFINLAKITDDCINFDDKTRFLNQEEKDKLNEQAIVTYENVVYIVERDEKYCVICNVDMSDYTEGNLITHELVLPDIIQGMLGNLKAYNAETAPVFLMSPTDLQLKNIVDTYDHETIQMDTMAVHIFNEANAELIMQRLSVIETLIVGDGHHRLYTSSLWRRKGTIFSCLMSIDDIEINSIDRMIPQVDDALFAKAMTFIKNQFEVSMQAPH
;
A
#
# COMPACT_ATOMS: atom_id res chain seq x y z
N MET A 1 4.14 -9.49 -12.41
CA MET A 1 2.70 -9.30 -12.18
C MET A 1 1.96 -10.62 -12.30
N ASN A 2 1.03 -10.90 -11.38
CA ASN A 2 0.13 -12.03 -11.50
C ASN A 2 -0.97 -11.70 -12.52
N VAL A 3 -1.12 -12.51 -13.57
CA VAL A 3 -2.06 -12.28 -14.68
C VAL A 3 -3.28 -13.20 -14.65
N SER A 4 -3.52 -13.90 -13.54
CA SER A 4 -4.64 -14.85 -13.39
C SER A 4 -6.03 -14.20 -13.36
N GLY A 5 -6.10 -12.87 -13.20
CA GLY A 5 -7.37 -12.14 -13.03
C GLY A 5 -7.95 -12.21 -11.62
N HIS A 6 -7.34 -12.96 -10.70
CA HIS A 6 -7.81 -13.07 -9.33
C HIS A 6 -7.47 -11.83 -8.49
N ILE A 7 -8.46 -11.34 -7.75
CA ILE A 7 -8.30 -10.26 -6.77
C ILE A 7 -8.24 -10.89 -5.38
N TYR A 8 -7.19 -10.54 -4.64
CA TYR A 8 -6.93 -11.03 -3.29
C TYR A 8 -7.34 -10.00 -2.24
N GLY A 9 -7.82 -10.46 -1.09
CA GLY A 9 -8.13 -9.59 0.03
C GLY A 9 -6.89 -8.87 0.57
N PRO A 10 -7.05 -7.71 1.23
CA PRO A 10 -5.92 -6.91 1.74
C PRO A 10 -5.11 -7.65 2.82
N ASP A 11 -5.75 -8.52 3.60
CA ASP A 11 -5.08 -9.32 4.64
C ASP A 11 -4.42 -10.60 4.10
N PHE A 12 -4.56 -10.86 2.79
CA PHE A 12 -4.25 -12.17 2.22
C PHE A 12 -2.74 -12.43 2.19
N ILE A 13 -1.95 -11.55 1.57
CA ILE A 13 -0.49 -11.74 1.42
C ILE A 13 0.22 -10.40 1.32
N ASN A 14 1.08 -10.10 2.30
CA ASN A 14 1.96 -8.92 2.27
C ASN A 14 3.32 -9.20 1.61
N LEU A 15 3.77 -10.46 1.67
CA LEU A 15 5.07 -10.89 1.18
C LEU A 15 4.94 -12.23 0.46
N ALA A 16 5.64 -12.37 -0.65
CA ALA A 16 5.74 -13.59 -1.42
C ALA A 16 7.17 -14.07 -1.58
N LYS A 17 7.32 -15.37 -1.82
CA LYS A 17 8.57 -15.95 -2.28
C LYS A 17 8.40 -16.24 -3.76
N ILE A 18 9.12 -15.51 -4.59
CA ILE A 18 9.12 -15.68 -6.04
C ILE A 18 10.45 -16.33 -6.45
N THR A 19 10.39 -17.42 -7.20
CA THR A 19 11.57 -18.13 -7.73
C THR A 19 11.19 -18.72 -9.06
N ASP A 20 12.05 -18.56 -10.08
CA ASP A 20 11.83 -19.04 -11.45
C ASP A 20 10.47 -18.58 -12.02
N ASP A 21 10.16 -17.29 -11.88
CA ASP A 21 8.92 -16.63 -12.35
C ASP A 21 7.61 -17.22 -11.78
N CYS A 22 7.69 -17.94 -10.66
CA CYS A 22 6.54 -18.53 -9.98
C CYS A 22 6.49 -18.14 -8.50
N ILE A 23 5.27 -18.10 -7.95
CA ILE A 23 5.07 -18.08 -6.49
C ILE A 23 5.51 -19.44 -5.94
N ASN A 24 6.24 -19.44 -4.83
CA ASN A 24 6.83 -20.64 -4.25
C ASN A 24 6.64 -20.66 -2.72
N PHE A 25 5.39 -20.73 -2.29
CA PHE A 25 5.03 -20.96 -0.89
C PHE A 25 5.24 -22.42 -0.50
N ASP A 26 5.88 -22.63 0.65
CA ASP A 26 6.24 -23.96 1.16
C ASP A 26 5.73 -24.15 2.60
N ASP A 27 6.16 -25.22 3.30
CA ASP A 27 5.77 -25.51 4.68
C ASP A 27 6.20 -24.44 5.70
N LYS A 28 7.15 -23.56 5.34
CA LYS A 28 7.55 -22.43 6.18
C LYS A 28 6.53 -21.30 6.13
N THR A 29 5.69 -21.25 5.09
CA THR A 29 4.57 -20.32 4.99
C THR A 29 3.42 -20.84 5.85
N ARG A 30 3.36 -20.39 7.11
CA ARG A 30 2.40 -20.89 8.11
C ARG A 30 1.07 -20.14 8.15
N PHE A 31 0.96 -19.00 7.49
CA PHE A 31 -0.25 -18.18 7.47
C PHE A 31 -1.23 -18.55 6.35
N LEU A 32 -0.84 -19.46 5.46
CA LEU A 32 -1.70 -20.04 4.41
C LEU A 32 -1.89 -21.53 4.66
N ASN A 33 -3.07 -22.04 4.36
CA ASN A 33 -3.34 -23.47 4.33
C ASN A 33 -2.78 -24.11 3.02
N GLN A 34 -2.78 -25.45 2.93
CA GLN A 34 -2.19 -26.13 1.76
C GLN A 34 -2.91 -25.82 0.45
N GLU A 35 -4.24 -25.77 0.47
CA GLU A 35 -5.06 -25.46 -0.72
C GLU A 35 -4.75 -24.06 -1.27
N GLU A 36 -4.60 -23.08 -0.39
CA GLU A 36 -4.21 -21.72 -0.77
C GLU A 36 -2.81 -21.68 -1.40
N LYS A 37 -1.85 -22.41 -0.81
CA LYS A 37 -0.49 -22.49 -1.37
C LYS A 37 -0.50 -23.10 -2.76
N ASP A 38 -1.17 -24.24 -2.93
CA ASP A 38 -1.25 -24.94 -4.20
C ASP A 38 -1.87 -24.02 -5.28
N LYS A 39 -3.00 -23.37 -4.96
CA LYS A 39 -3.66 -22.42 -5.84
C LYS A 39 -2.74 -21.25 -6.26
N LEU A 40 -1.92 -20.73 -5.35
CA LEU A 40 -1.05 -19.58 -5.64
C LEU A 40 0.21 -19.99 -6.40
N ASN A 41 0.80 -21.13 -6.05
CA ASN A 41 1.99 -21.65 -6.70
C ASN A 41 1.75 -22.03 -8.17
N GLU A 42 0.51 -22.39 -8.52
CA GLU A 42 0.11 -22.70 -9.90
C GLU A 42 -0.09 -21.46 -10.78
N GLN A 43 -0.10 -20.26 -10.21
CA GLN A 43 -0.40 -19.04 -10.97
C GLN A 43 0.82 -18.50 -11.69
N ALA A 44 0.65 -18.26 -12.99
CA ALA A 44 1.66 -17.64 -13.81
C ALA A 44 1.90 -16.18 -13.39
N ILE A 45 3.18 -15.82 -13.26
CA ILE A 45 3.63 -14.44 -13.14
C ILE A 45 4.33 -14.06 -14.43
N VAL A 46 4.07 -12.85 -14.90
CA VAL A 46 4.77 -12.24 -16.03
C VAL A 46 5.71 -11.16 -15.51
N THR A 47 6.94 -11.13 -16.02
CA THR A 47 7.93 -10.11 -15.68
C THR A 47 7.84 -8.95 -16.67
N TYR A 48 7.80 -7.73 -16.12
CA TYR A 48 7.86 -6.49 -16.89
C TYR A 48 9.03 -5.67 -16.35
N GLU A 49 9.83 -5.12 -17.24
CA GLU A 49 10.97 -4.26 -16.92
C GLU A 49 10.64 -2.82 -17.30
N ASN A 50 11.15 -1.84 -16.54
CA ASN A 50 10.94 -0.40 -16.77
C ASN A 50 9.47 -0.06 -17.04
N VAL A 51 8.62 -0.40 -16.06
CA VAL A 51 7.17 -0.41 -16.19
C VAL A 51 6.51 0.48 -15.13
N VAL A 52 5.44 1.14 -15.52
CA VAL A 52 4.49 1.79 -14.60
C VAL A 52 3.13 1.14 -14.81
N TYR A 53 2.45 0.85 -13.70
CA TYR A 53 1.08 0.35 -13.74
C TYR A 53 0.13 1.43 -13.24
N ILE A 54 -0.90 1.73 -14.01
CA ILE A 54 -2.05 2.51 -13.53
C ILE A 54 -3.23 1.54 -13.40
N VAL A 55 -3.82 1.48 -12.22
CA VAL A 55 -4.95 0.64 -11.92
C VAL A 55 -6.19 1.50 -11.90
N GLU A 56 -7.20 1.10 -12.66
CA GLU A 56 -8.53 1.72 -12.69
C GLU A 56 -9.53 0.84 -11.95
N ARG A 57 -10.32 1.44 -11.05
CA ARG A 57 -11.47 0.80 -10.41
C ARG A 57 -12.54 1.85 -10.10
N ASP A 58 -13.77 1.59 -10.54
CA ASP A 58 -14.92 2.48 -10.29
C ASP A 58 -14.63 3.95 -10.67
N GLU A 59 -14.05 4.17 -11.86
CA GLU A 59 -13.59 5.48 -12.38
C GLU A 59 -12.50 6.19 -11.56
N LYS A 60 -11.92 5.51 -10.57
CA LYS A 60 -10.78 6.00 -9.78
C LYS A 60 -9.50 5.34 -10.25
N TYR A 61 -8.41 6.10 -10.19
CA TYR A 61 -7.11 5.67 -10.71
C TYR A 61 -6.05 5.71 -9.62
N CYS A 62 -5.20 4.68 -9.56
CA CYS A 62 -3.99 4.68 -8.75
C CYS A 62 -2.79 4.28 -9.59
N VAL A 63 -1.62 4.80 -9.27
CA VAL A 63 -0.36 4.38 -9.90
C VAL A 63 0.42 3.49 -8.94
N ILE A 64 0.86 2.33 -9.41
CA ILE A 64 1.76 1.45 -8.67
C ILE A 64 3.18 1.77 -9.09
N CYS A 65 4.00 2.17 -8.13
CA CYS A 65 5.37 2.58 -8.37
C CYS A 65 6.27 2.27 -7.18
N ASN A 66 7.57 2.43 -7.40
CA ASN A 66 8.55 2.45 -6.33
C ASN A 66 8.85 3.92 -5.99
N VAL A 67 8.70 4.29 -4.72
CA VAL A 67 9.12 5.58 -4.18
C VAL A 67 10.50 5.44 -3.55
N ASP A 68 11.36 6.43 -3.66
CA ASP A 68 12.69 6.36 -3.06
C ASP A 68 12.60 6.37 -1.53
N MET A 69 13.42 5.54 -0.88
CA MET A 69 13.44 5.46 0.58
C MET A 69 13.88 6.79 1.21
N SER A 70 14.65 7.60 0.47
CA SER A 70 15.06 8.93 0.91
C SER A 70 13.87 9.82 1.24
N ASP A 71 12.78 9.74 0.47
CA ASP A 71 11.57 10.54 0.71
C ASP A 71 10.97 10.27 2.10
N TYR A 72 11.07 9.03 2.58
CA TYR A 72 10.67 8.72 3.94
C TYR A 72 11.65 9.29 4.98
N THR A 73 12.95 9.05 4.79
CA THR A 73 13.97 9.43 5.78
C THR A 73 14.20 10.94 5.88
N GLU A 74 13.89 11.68 4.81
CA GLU A 74 14.03 13.13 4.71
C GLU A 74 12.76 13.88 5.13
N GLY A 75 11.64 13.15 5.33
CA GLY A 75 10.37 13.72 5.81
C GLY A 75 9.41 14.15 4.71
N ASN A 76 9.65 13.78 3.45
CA ASN A 76 8.75 14.03 2.32
C ASN A 76 7.54 13.08 2.33
N LEU A 77 7.60 11.97 3.09
CA LEU A 77 6.43 11.14 3.39
C LEU A 77 5.87 11.45 4.77
N ILE A 78 4.69 12.09 4.80
CA ILE A 78 3.99 12.45 6.02
C ILE A 78 3.25 11.23 6.59
N THR A 79 3.58 10.88 7.83
CA THR A 79 2.94 9.79 8.57
C THR A 79 1.97 10.36 9.62
N HIS A 80 0.91 9.60 9.92
CA HIS A 80 -0.13 10.02 10.86
C HIS A 80 -0.51 8.95 11.88
N GLU A 81 0.18 7.80 11.87
CA GLU A 81 -0.01 6.71 12.85
C GLU A 81 1.29 6.36 13.56
N LEU A 82 1.18 5.92 14.80
CA LEU A 82 2.27 5.30 15.54
C LEU A 82 2.42 3.83 15.14
N VAL A 83 3.66 3.37 15.00
CA VAL A 83 3.95 1.95 14.73
C VAL A 83 4.21 1.18 16.03
N LEU A 84 3.76 -0.07 16.07
CA LEU A 84 3.91 -0.97 17.20
C LEU A 84 5.18 -1.82 17.07
N PRO A 85 6.14 -1.76 18.03
CA PRO A 85 7.44 -2.43 17.90
C PRO A 85 7.40 -3.95 17.69
N ASP A 86 6.43 -4.63 18.31
CA ASP A 86 6.21 -6.08 18.19
C ASP A 86 5.79 -6.48 16.77
N ILE A 87 4.91 -5.69 16.14
CA ILE A 87 4.53 -5.86 14.73
C ILE A 87 5.76 -5.70 13.84
N ILE A 88 6.57 -4.66 14.06
CA ILE A 88 7.80 -4.41 13.28
C ILE A 88 8.78 -5.58 13.36
N GLN A 89 8.98 -6.15 14.55
CA GLN A 89 9.87 -7.30 14.72
C GLN A 89 9.41 -8.52 13.93
N GLY A 90 8.10 -8.80 13.94
CA GLY A 90 7.51 -9.88 13.14
C GLY A 90 7.71 -9.66 11.64
N MET A 91 7.44 -8.45 11.17
CA MET A 91 7.58 -8.08 9.75
C MET A 91 9.05 -8.14 9.27
N LEU A 92 10.00 -7.66 10.07
CA LEU A 92 11.45 -7.79 9.79
C LEU A 92 11.89 -9.26 9.70
N GLY A 93 11.30 -10.13 10.53
CA GLY A 93 11.52 -11.58 10.45
C GLY A 93 11.05 -12.14 9.11
N ASN A 94 9.87 -11.71 8.65
CA ASN A 94 9.28 -12.17 7.40
C ASN A 94 10.07 -11.70 6.17
N LEU A 95 10.63 -10.49 6.17
CA LEU A 95 11.50 -9.99 5.08
C LEU A 95 12.77 -10.83 4.85
N LYS A 96 13.16 -11.68 5.81
CA LYS A 96 14.26 -12.64 5.63
C LYS A 96 13.82 -13.94 4.96
N ALA A 97 12.56 -14.31 5.10
CA ALA A 97 11.99 -15.56 4.59
C ALA A 97 11.41 -15.39 3.18
N TYR A 98 10.91 -14.20 2.88
CA TYR A 98 10.30 -13.82 1.60
C TYR A 98 11.17 -12.82 0.86
N ASN A 99 11.10 -12.82 -0.48
CA ASN A 99 11.97 -11.99 -1.32
C ASN A 99 11.20 -10.97 -2.17
N ALA A 100 9.87 -10.93 -2.08
CA ALA A 100 9.03 -9.99 -2.79
C ALA A 100 7.98 -9.38 -1.85
N GLU A 101 7.76 -8.08 -1.97
CA GLU A 101 6.58 -7.41 -1.42
C GLU A 101 5.42 -7.53 -2.40
N THR A 102 4.22 -7.78 -1.88
CA THR A 102 3.00 -7.93 -2.70
C THR A 102 1.89 -6.96 -2.32
N ALA A 103 2.02 -6.30 -1.16
CA ALA A 103 1.06 -5.31 -0.70
C ALA A 103 1.73 -3.92 -0.64
N PRO A 104 1.41 -3.00 -1.56
CA PRO A 104 2.05 -1.68 -1.61
C PRO A 104 1.64 -0.80 -0.43
N VAL A 105 2.55 0.07 0.02
CA VAL A 105 2.22 1.18 0.93
C VAL A 105 1.30 2.15 0.20
N PHE A 106 0.17 2.50 0.82
CA PHE A 106 -0.77 3.43 0.21
C PHE A 106 -0.35 4.86 0.49
N LEU A 107 -0.15 5.63 -0.57
CA LEU A 107 0.27 7.02 -0.55
C LEU A 107 -0.80 7.89 -1.21
N MET A 108 -1.00 9.06 -0.64
CA MET A 108 -1.94 10.06 -1.12
C MET A 108 -1.16 11.30 -1.54
N SER A 109 -1.42 11.75 -2.75
CA SER A 109 -0.92 13.03 -3.23
C SER A 109 -1.90 14.14 -2.85
N PRO A 110 -1.43 15.24 -2.24
CA PRO A 110 -2.25 16.44 -2.07
C PRO A 110 -2.51 17.16 -3.40
N THR A 111 -1.79 16.81 -4.47
CA THR A 111 -1.99 17.33 -5.82
C THR A 111 -2.73 16.33 -6.70
N ASP A 112 -3.58 16.84 -7.59
CA ASP A 112 -4.23 16.04 -8.63
C ASP A 112 -3.18 15.46 -9.59
N LEU A 113 -3.15 14.13 -9.69
CA LEU A 113 -2.21 13.37 -10.50
C LEU A 113 -2.64 13.27 -11.96
N GLN A 114 -3.92 13.52 -12.25
CA GLN A 114 -4.52 13.42 -13.58
C GLN A 114 -4.25 12.07 -14.26
N LEU A 115 -4.28 10.97 -13.49
CA LEU A 115 -3.94 9.64 -13.98
C LEU A 115 -4.87 9.19 -15.12
N LYS A 116 -6.15 9.56 -15.08
CA LYS A 116 -7.08 9.31 -16.20
C LYS A 116 -6.57 9.91 -17.51
N ASN A 117 -6.06 11.15 -17.47
CA ASN A 117 -5.52 11.81 -18.66
C ASN A 117 -4.30 11.07 -19.21
N ILE A 118 -3.45 10.53 -18.33
CA ILE A 118 -2.31 9.68 -18.73
C ILE A 118 -2.81 8.44 -19.47
N VAL A 119 -3.80 7.74 -18.91
CA VAL A 119 -4.43 6.57 -19.55
C VAL A 119 -5.04 6.91 -20.90
N ASP A 120 -5.74 8.03 -21.02
CA ASP A 120 -6.38 8.46 -22.28
C ASP A 120 -5.37 8.90 -23.35
N THR A 121 -4.15 9.31 -22.96
CA THR A 121 -3.19 9.98 -23.85
C THR A 121 -2.08 9.06 -24.36
N TYR A 122 -1.53 8.22 -23.48
CA TYR A 122 -0.34 7.42 -23.80
C TYR A 122 -0.72 5.99 -24.21
N ASP A 123 0.03 5.43 -25.15
CA ASP A 123 -0.14 4.04 -25.58
C ASP A 123 0.26 3.06 -24.46
N HIS A 124 -0.55 2.01 -24.28
CA HIS A 124 -0.41 1.07 -23.17
C HIS A 124 -1.11 -0.27 -23.46
N GLU A 125 -0.65 -1.32 -22.81
CA GLU A 125 -1.37 -2.59 -22.71
C GLU A 125 -2.41 -2.51 -21.59
N THR A 126 -3.56 -3.16 -21.74
CA THR A 126 -4.57 -3.24 -20.68
C THR A 126 -4.91 -4.69 -20.36
N ILE A 127 -4.82 -5.05 -19.08
CA ILE A 127 -5.37 -6.30 -18.55
C ILE A 127 -6.69 -5.98 -17.85
N GLN A 128 -7.77 -6.58 -18.34
CA GLN A 128 -9.10 -6.46 -17.76
C GLN A 128 -9.33 -7.55 -16.71
N MET A 129 -9.82 -7.15 -15.54
CA MET A 129 -10.29 -8.00 -14.45
C MET A 129 -11.74 -7.67 -14.11
N ASP A 130 -12.41 -8.50 -13.31
CA ASP A 130 -13.87 -8.38 -13.06
C ASP A 130 -14.35 -6.98 -12.67
N THR A 131 -13.63 -6.30 -11.78
CA THR A 131 -14.00 -4.97 -11.27
C THR A 131 -12.86 -3.96 -11.40
N MET A 132 -11.86 -4.24 -12.22
CA MET A 132 -10.61 -3.48 -12.24
C MET A 132 -9.91 -3.63 -13.60
N ALA A 133 -9.25 -2.58 -14.05
CA ALA A 133 -8.34 -2.65 -15.19
C ALA A 133 -6.91 -2.28 -14.73
N VAL A 134 -5.92 -2.94 -15.31
CA VAL A 134 -4.51 -2.60 -15.13
C VAL A 134 -3.95 -2.14 -16.47
N HIS A 135 -3.61 -0.86 -16.54
CA HIS A 135 -2.95 -0.21 -17.66
C HIS A 135 -1.44 -0.26 -17.47
N ILE A 136 -0.73 -0.82 -18.43
CA ILE A 136 0.69 -1.16 -18.35
C ILE A 136 1.44 -0.29 -19.35
N PHE A 137 2.26 0.61 -18.82
CA PHE A 137 3.10 1.51 -19.60
C PHE A 137 4.54 1.03 -19.50
N ASN A 138 5.18 0.81 -20.65
CA ASN A 138 6.56 0.31 -20.71
C ASN A 138 7.51 1.38 -21.26
N GLU A 139 8.79 1.23 -20.95
CA GLU A 139 9.90 1.98 -21.55
C GLU A 139 9.69 3.51 -21.51
N ALA A 140 9.65 4.17 -22.66
CA ALA A 140 9.57 5.63 -22.76
C ALA A 140 8.32 6.21 -22.10
N ASN A 141 7.18 5.52 -22.16
CA ASN A 141 5.95 6.00 -21.51
C ASN A 141 6.07 5.90 -19.99
N ALA A 142 6.69 4.83 -19.48
CA ALA A 142 6.96 4.67 -18.04
C ALA A 142 7.86 5.81 -17.54
N GLU A 143 8.94 6.13 -18.25
CA GLU A 143 9.85 7.22 -17.90
C GLU A 143 9.15 8.59 -17.88
N LEU A 144 8.33 8.89 -18.89
CA LEU A 144 7.57 10.14 -18.95
C LEU A 144 6.59 10.28 -17.78
N ILE A 145 5.91 9.20 -17.42
CA ILE A 145 4.99 9.19 -16.28
C ILE A 145 5.77 9.42 -14.98
N MET A 146 6.90 8.73 -14.78
CA MET A 146 7.72 8.91 -13.60
C MET A 146 8.28 10.34 -13.47
N GLN A 147 8.72 10.96 -14.57
CA GLN A 147 9.16 12.37 -14.58
C GLN A 147 8.02 13.33 -14.21
N ARG A 148 6.80 13.03 -14.65
CA ARG A 148 5.63 13.83 -14.30
C ARG A 148 5.29 13.70 -12.81
N LEU A 149 5.47 12.51 -12.24
CA LEU A 149 5.19 12.24 -10.82
C LEU A 149 6.32 12.75 -9.90
N SER A 150 7.56 12.85 -10.38
CA SER A 150 8.70 13.29 -9.56
C SER A 150 8.65 14.75 -9.11
N VAL A 151 7.71 15.54 -9.63
CA VAL A 151 7.47 16.93 -9.19
C VAL A 151 6.69 17.01 -7.87
N ILE A 152 6.17 15.88 -7.38
CA ILE A 152 5.41 15.84 -6.14
C ILE A 152 6.39 15.90 -4.97
N GLU A 153 6.39 17.02 -4.26
CA GLU A 153 7.32 17.26 -3.15
C GLU A 153 6.96 16.49 -1.88
N THR A 154 5.68 16.19 -1.68
CA THR A 154 5.20 15.58 -0.43
C THR A 154 4.05 14.64 -0.68
N LEU A 155 4.10 13.49 -0.04
CA LEU A 155 3.05 12.48 -0.05
C LEU A 155 2.61 12.16 1.37
N ILE A 156 1.34 11.77 1.54
CA ILE A 156 0.78 11.39 2.82
C ILE A 156 0.60 9.88 2.82
N VAL A 157 1.16 9.20 3.83
CA VAL A 157 0.94 7.76 4.00
C VAL A 157 -0.49 7.54 4.43
N GLY A 158 -1.32 6.90 3.59
CA GLY A 158 -2.71 6.57 3.85
C GLY A 158 -2.89 5.22 4.56
N ASP A 159 -2.06 4.23 4.23
CA ASP A 159 -2.01 2.92 4.89
C ASP A 159 -0.62 2.28 4.70
N GLY A 160 -0.28 1.36 5.61
CA GLY A 160 0.97 0.60 5.54
C GLY A 160 2.13 1.21 6.34
N HIS A 161 1.87 1.98 7.39
CA HIS A 161 2.90 2.61 8.23
C HIS A 161 3.89 1.59 8.81
N HIS A 162 3.40 0.42 9.24
CA HIS A 162 4.25 -0.67 9.71
C HIS A 162 5.13 -1.25 8.58
N ARG A 163 4.60 -1.38 7.35
CA ARG A 163 5.34 -1.84 6.17
C ARG A 163 6.44 -0.83 5.83
N LEU A 164 6.07 0.44 5.71
CA LEU A 164 6.99 1.55 5.46
C LEU A 164 8.14 1.58 6.47
N TYR A 165 7.83 1.59 7.76
CA TYR A 165 8.83 1.62 8.82
C TYR A 165 9.74 0.39 8.79
N THR A 166 9.16 -0.81 8.63
CA THR A 166 9.92 -2.07 8.49
C THR A 166 10.89 -1.99 7.31
N SER A 167 10.43 -1.52 6.14
CA SER A 167 11.28 -1.38 4.95
C SER A 167 12.41 -0.37 5.17
N SER A 168 12.17 0.72 5.91
CA SER A 168 13.23 1.69 6.28
C SER A 168 14.34 1.10 7.16
N LEU A 169 14.01 0.14 8.03
CA LEU A 169 14.98 -0.55 8.86
C LEU A 169 15.77 -1.60 8.07
N TRP A 170 15.21 -2.07 6.96
CA TRP A 170 15.83 -3.05 6.07
C TRP A 170 16.78 -2.37 5.08
N ARG A 171 18.00 -2.05 5.54
CA ARG A 171 19.08 -1.33 4.81
C ARG A 171 19.47 -1.85 3.43
N ARG A 172 18.92 -2.98 2.97
CA ARG A 172 19.17 -3.55 1.64
C ARG A 172 18.21 -3.04 0.57
N LYS A 173 17.16 -2.29 0.96
CA LYS A 173 16.15 -1.77 0.05
C LYS A 173 16.32 -0.26 -0.11
N GLY A 174 16.46 0.19 -1.35
CA GLY A 174 16.59 1.63 -1.69
C GLY A 174 15.25 2.32 -1.96
N THR A 175 14.17 1.55 -2.11
CA THR A 175 12.85 2.05 -2.48
C THR A 175 11.76 1.51 -1.56
N ILE A 176 10.53 1.97 -1.75
CA ILE A 176 9.31 1.53 -1.07
C ILE A 176 8.33 1.13 -2.17
N PHE A 177 7.77 -0.08 -2.11
CA PHE A 177 6.72 -0.48 -3.05
C PHE A 177 5.42 0.20 -2.64
N SER A 178 4.85 1.00 -3.54
CA SER A 178 3.79 1.95 -3.20
C SER A 178 2.67 1.95 -4.23
N CYS A 179 1.48 2.33 -3.78
CA CYS A 179 0.36 2.72 -4.64
C CYS A 179 -0.02 4.15 -4.30
N LEU A 180 -0.14 4.99 -5.32
CA LEU A 180 -0.29 6.43 -5.18
C LEU A 180 -1.60 6.88 -5.84
N MET A 181 -2.39 7.66 -5.11
CA MET A 181 -3.67 8.23 -5.55
C MET A 181 -3.78 9.70 -5.20
N SER A 182 -4.59 10.45 -5.94
CA SER A 182 -4.97 11.80 -5.53
C SER A 182 -5.87 11.76 -4.30
N ILE A 183 -5.66 12.66 -3.35
CA ILE A 183 -6.46 12.70 -2.12
C ILE A 183 -7.95 12.93 -2.39
N ASP A 184 -8.27 13.66 -3.46
CA ASP A 184 -9.65 13.95 -3.87
C ASP A 184 -10.42 12.70 -4.34
N ASP A 185 -9.72 11.63 -4.72
CA ASP A 185 -10.32 10.35 -5.12
C ASP A 185 -10.56 9.40 -3.93
N ILE A 186 -10.18 9.81 -2.72
CA ILE A 186 -10.16 8.96 -1.53
C ILE A 186 -11.25 9.37 -0.55
N GLU A 187 -11.94 8.38 -0.01
CA GLU A 187 -12.85 8.56 1.11
C GLU A 187 -12.16 8.10 2.40
N ILE A 188 -12.00 9.02 3.36
CA ILE A 188 -11.42 8.73 4.67
C ILE A 188 -12.57 8.52 5.65
N ASN A 189 -12.77 7.27 6.05
CA ASN A 189 -13.79 6.87 7.01
C ASN A 189 -13.21 6.72 8.41
N SER A 190 -14.00 7.00 9.45
CA SER A 190 -13.63 6.73 10.83
C SER A 190 -13.81 5.25 11.17
N ILE A 191 -12.86 4.68 11.91
CA ILE A 191 -13.01 3.35 12.51
C ILE A 191 -13.47 3.50 13.95
N ASP A 192 -14.72 3.16 14.21
CA ASP A 192 -15.25 3.13 15.57
C ASP A 192 -14.69 1.93 16.32
N ARG A 193 -13.86 2.18 17.33
CA ARG A 193 -13.32 1.13 18.21
C ARG A 193 -14.10 1.10 19.51
N MET A 194 -14.74 -0.04 19.78
CA MET A 194 -15.28 -0.32 21.11
C MET A 194 -14.13 -0.67 22.05
N ILE A 195 -13.93 0.13 23.09
CA ILE A 195 -12.98 -0.18 24.15
C ILE A 195 -13.77 -0.86 25.28
N PRO A 196 -13.67 -2.19 25.45
CA PRO A 196 -14.38 -2.87 26.52
C PRO A 196 -13.76 -2.51 27.87
N GLN A 197 -14.57 -2.56 28.93
CA GLN A 197 -14.10 -2.48 30.34
C GLN A 197 -13.41 -1.16 30.71
N VAL A 198 -13.87 -0.03 30.16
CA VAL A 198 -13.44 1.30 30.61
C VAL A 198 -14.21 1.68 31.87
N ASP A 199 -13.48 1.91 32.97
CA ASP A 199 -14.06 2.51 34.18
C ASP A 199 -14.12 4.05 34.10
N ASP A 200 -14.90 4.66 35.00
CA ASP A 200 -15.11 6.12 35.00
C ASP A 200 -13.80 6.91 35.16
N ALA A 201 -12.83 6.36 35.90
CA ALA A 201 -11.55 7.02 36.16
C ALA A 201 -10.66 7.04 34.91
N LEU A 202 -10.58 5.91 34.20
CA LEU A 202 -9.86 5.78 32.95
C LEU A 202 -10.51 6.64 31.86
N PHE A 203 -11.85 6.64 31.79
CA PHE A 203 -12.59 7.49 30.86
C PHE A 203 -12.30 8.99 31.11
N ALA A 204 -12.40 9.44 32.35
CA ALA A 204 -12.14 10.83 32.71
C ALA A 204 -10.70 11.24 32.34
N LYS A 205 -9.72 10.38 32.63
CA LYS A 205 -8.31 10.61 32.28
C LYS A 205 -8.10 10.73 30.76
N ALA A 206 -8.70 9.82 29.98
CA ALA A 206 -8.63 9.86 28.53
C ALA A 206 -9.30 11.12 27.96
N MET A 207 -10.48 11.49 28.48
CA MET A 207 -11.19 12.70 28.07
C MET A 207 -10.39 13.98 28.36
N THR A 208 -9.73 14.08 29.52
CA THR A 208 -8.82 15.18 29.83
C THR A 208 -7.65 15.24 28.87
N PHE A 209 -7.05 14.09 28.54
CA PHE A 209 -5.97 14.04 27.56
C PHE A 209 -6.43 14.57 26.18
N ILE A 210 -7.57 14.11 25.67
CA ILE A 210 -8.12 14.55 24.37
C ILE A 210 -8.40 16.05 24.38
N LYS A 211 -9.09 16.58 25.40
CA LYS A 211 -9.43 18.01 25.51
C LYS A 211 -8.20 18.92 25.59
N ASN A 212 -7.08 18.41 26.08
CA ASN A 212 -5.83 19.18 26.14
C ASN A 212 -5.11 19.23 24.79
N GLN A 213 -5.39 18.31 23.88
CA GLN A 213 -4.72 18.20 22.59
C GLN A 213 -5.57 18.69 21.42
N PHE A 214 -6.90 18.64 21.56
CA PHE A 214 -7.83 18.90 20.46
C PHE A 214 -9.01 19.77 20.91
N GLU A 215 -9.58 20.51 19.95
CA GLU A 215 -10.87 21.16 20.14
C GLU A 215 -11.99 20.12 20.08
N VAL A 216 -12.66 19.88 21.21
CA VAL A 216 -13.72 18.89 21.33
C VAL A 216 -15.08 19.60 21.31
N SER A 217 -15.86 19.39 20.25
CA SER A 217 -17.28 19.74 20.21
C SER A 217 -18.14 18.53 20.59
N MET A 218 -19.12 18.72 21.47
CA MET A 218 -20.08 17.66 21.79
C MET A 218 -21.27 17.77 20.85
N GLN A 219 -21.41 16.81 19.92
CA GLN A 219 -22.69 16.60 19.24
C GLN A 219 -23.64 15.89 20.23
N ALA A 220 -24.84 16.45 20.39
CA ALA A 220 -25.89 15.79 21.17
C ALA A 220 -26.26 14.46 20.49
N PRO A 221 -26.44 13.36 21.25
CA PRO A 221 -26.81 12.09 20.67
C PRO A 221 -28.17 12.19 19.98
N HIS A 222 -28.26 11.65 18.76
CA HIS A 222 -29.51 11.43 18.02
C HIS A 222 -30.31 10.26 18.61
#